data_AF-A0A0Q5C332-F1
#
_entry.id   AF-A0A0Q5C332-F1
#
_cell.length_a   1.000
_cell.length_b   1.000
_cell.length_c   1.000
_cell.angle_alpha   90.00
_cell.angle_beta   90.00
_cell.angle_gamma   90.00
#
_symmetry.space_group_name_H-M   'P 1'
#
loop_
_entity.id
_entity.type
_entity.pdbx_description
1 polymer ?
#
loop_
_entity_poly.entity_id
_entity_poly.type
_entity_poly.pdbx_seq_one_letter_code
_entity_poly.pdbx_strand_id
1 'polypeptide(L)'
;MTAPTVPVFLDCDTGIDDSLALAYLLRSPRADLVGVSTVSGNTDARQAAVNTLGLLALAGRTGVPVAVGAHDFLEEPYAGGAPHVHGDNGIGGVRLPDGGSPVDEDPADLLLRLAREHEGELRLIAVGPLTNIALALRKHPELPGLLNSVTVMGGAALVPGNISAVSEANIWHDPAAAAEVVAADWDLTLVPLDVTMKHLMSQEHRAILLDSGDPLAEAIGEALDYYFDFYVGHFGERTAAMHDPMAAAIALDAIGIASAPTVPVEVDATWGPGRGQTLPDLRGIYRDVHPEGSRTRFVLALDEPFAPHLIDVIVSNA
;
A
#
# COMPACT_ATOMS: atom_id res chain seq x y z
N MET A 1 -27.96 -10.72 5.55
CA MET A 1 -26.92 -11.43 4.80
C MET A 1 -25.80 -10.44 4.63
N THR A 2 -24.64 -10.68 5.25
CA THR A 2 -23.45 -9.87 5.01
C THR A 2 -23.05 -10.04 3.54
N ALA A 3 -22.55 -8.97 2.91
CA ALA A 3 -22.01 -9.09 1.55
C ALA A 3 -20.85 -10.10 1.55
N PRO A 4 -20.63 -10.83 0.44
CA PRO A 4 -19.47 -11.72 0.34
C PRO A 4 -18.17 -10.92 0.50
N THR A 5 -17.18 -11.52 1.15
CA THR A 5 -15.83 -10.97 1.26
C THR A 5 -15.10 -11.08 -0.07
N VAL A 6 -14.12 -10.19 -0.28
CA VAL A 6 -13.27 -10.13 -1.45
C VAL A 6 -11.89 -10.68 -1.08
N PRO A 7 -11.37 -11.71 -1.77
CA PRO A 7 -10.02 -12.20 -1.53
C PRO A 7 -9.00 -11.14 -1.93
N VAL A 8 -8.07 -10.83 -1.02
CA VAL A 8 -7.02 -9.83 -1.23
C VAL A 8 -5.64 -10.41 -0.95
N PHE A 9 -4.69 -10.02 -1.79
CA PHE A 9 -3.26 -10.26 -1.58
C PHE A 9 -2.57 -8.92 -1.35
N LEU A 10 -1.79 -8.81 -0.27
CA LEU A 10 -1.06 -7.60 0.10
C LEU A 10 0.43 -7.75 -0.21
N ASP A 11 1.03 -6.82 -0.94
CA ASP A 11 2.48 -6.68 -1.06
C ASP A 11 2.91 -5.39 -0.36
N CYS A 12 3.76 -5.49 0.66
CA CYS A 12 4.05 -4.38 1.57
C CYS A 12 5.48 -4.36 2.10
N ASP A 13 5.93 -3.23 2.62
CA ASP A 13 7.23 -3.04 3.27
C ASP A 13 7.07 -2.70 4.77
N THR A 14 5.92 -3.09 5.33
CA THR A 14 5.48 -3.01 6.74
C THR A 14 6.19 -1.95 7.60
N GLY A 15 5.92 -0.70 7.22
CA GLY A 15 6.01 0.52 7.99
C GLY A 15 4.79 0.76 8.91
N ILE A 16 4.60 2.03 9.29
CA ILE A 16 3.55 2.43 10.26
C ILE A 16 2.19 2.58 9.56
N ASP A 17 2.17 3.18 8.37
CA ASP A 17 1.02 3.26 7.48
C ASP A 17 0.66 1.91 6.86
N ASP A 18 1.63 1.07 6.47
CA ASP A 18 1.35 -0.32 6.08
C ASP A 18 0.60 -1.08 7.18
N SER A 19 0.96 -0.82 8.45
CA SER A 19 0.30 -1.43 9.61
C SER A 19 -1.16 -1.02 9.71
N LEU A 20 -1.48 0.25 9.39
CA LEU A 20 -2.87 0.72 9.27
C LEU A 20 -3.59 0.03 8.12
N ALA A 21 -2.94 -0.17 6.96
CA ALA A 21 -3.52 -0.89 5.84
C ALA A 21 -3.82 -2.35 6.18
N LEU A 22 -2.88 -3.04 6.83
CA LEU A 22 -3.05 -4.41 7.30
C LEU A 22 -4.19 -4.51 8.32
N ALA A 23 -4.24 -3.62 9.31
CA ALA A 23 -5.35 -3.59 10.27
C ALA A 23 -6.69 -3.30 9.61
N TYR A 24 -6.73 -2.39 8.65
CA TYR A 24 -7.94 -2.12 7.87
C TYR A 24 -8.41 -3.37 7.12
N LEU A 25 -7.51 -4.11 6.45
CA LEU A 25 -7.85 -5.35 5.75
C LEU A 25 -8.32 -6.45 6.72
N LEU A 26 -7.71 -6.56 7.90
CA LEU A 26 -8.06 -7.59 8.88
C LEU A 26 -9.39 -7.34 9.58
N ARG A 27 -9.77 -6.05 9.73
CA ARG A 27 -10.99 -5.61 10.41
C ARG A 27 -12.14 -5.29 9.43
N SER A 28 -11.86 -5.13 8.15
CA SER A 28 -12.89 -4.87 7.14
C SER A 28 -13.76 -6.10 6.92
N PRO A 29 -15.10 -6.01 7.07
CA PRO A 29 -16.00 -7.12 6.79
C PRO A 29 -16.12 -7.44 5.29
N ARG A 30 -15.46 -6.65 4.43
CA ARG A 30 -15.40 -6.84 2.97
C ARG A 30 -14.15 -7.57 2.52
N ALA A 31 -13.13 -7.70 3.36
CA ALA A 31 -11.85 -8.28 2.98
C ALA A 31 -11.71 -9.72 3.48
N ASP A 32 -11.07 -10.55 2.65
CA ASP A 32 -10.48 -11.80 3.05
C ASP A 32 -9.00 -11.77 2.67
N LEU A 33 -8.13 -11.46 3.63
CA LEU A 33 -6.68 -11.44 3.41
C LEU A 33 -6.15 -12.86 3.29
N VAL A 34 -5.83 -13.27 2.06
CA VAL A 34 -5.44 -14.66 1.74
C VAL A 34 -3.93 -14.87 1.66
N GLY A 35 -3.15 -13.80 1.55
CA GLY A 35 -1.69 -13.88 1.56
C GLY A 35 -1.03 -12.50 1.61
N VAL A 36 0.21 -12.49 2.06
CA VAL A 36 1.07 -11.30 2.09
C VAL A 36 2.44 -11.65 1.51
N SER A 37 3.01 -10.74 0.73
CA SER A 37 4.45 -10.70 0.47
C SER A 37 5.06 -9.44 1.03
N THR A 38 6.33 -9.53 1.42
CA THR A 38 7.09 -8.37 1.88
C THR A 38 8.23 -8.00 0.95
N VAL A 39 8.50 -6.70 0.81
CA VAL A 39 9.57 -6.14 -0.02
C VAL A 39 10.38 -5.15 0.81
N SER A 40 11.63 -4.90 0.42
CA SER A 40 12.39 -3.81 1.05
C SER A 40 11.85 -2.44 0.62
N GLY A 41 11.84 -1.49 1.55
CA GLY A 41 11.45 -0.10 1.36
C GLY A 41 11.63 0.65 2.67
N ASN A 42 10.53 0.94 3.39
CA ASN A 42 10.47 1.49 4.74
C ASN A 42 11.45 0.79 5.70
N THR A 43 11.54 -0.54 5.61
CA THR A 43 12.56 -1.39 6.25
C THR A 43 12.98 -2.51 5.29
N ASP A 44 13.92 -3.38 5.68
CA ASP A 44 14.29 -4.51 4.83
C ASP A 44 13.17 -5.56 4.77
N ALA A 45 13.06 -6.28 3.65
CA ALA A 45 11.98 -7.25 3.43
C ALA A 45 11.79 -8.28 4.55
N ARG A 46 12.86 -8.68 5.25
CA ARG A 46 12.78 -9.66 6.34
C ARG A 46 12.25 -9.02 7.62
N GLN A 47 12.70 -7.81 7.96
CA GLN A 47 12.13 -7.06 9.08
C GLN A 47 10.66 -6.71 8.81
N ALA A 48 10.30 -6.35 7.58
CA ALA A 48 8.91 -6.15 7.17
C ALA A 48 8.08 -7.42 7.44
N ALA A 49 8.56 -8.60 7.06
CA ALA A 49 7.83 -9.86 7.34
C ALA A 49 7.67 -10.14 8.84
N VAL A 50 8.70 -9.84 9.66
CA VAL A 50 8.60 -9.96 11.12
C VAL A 50 7.50 -9.03 11.65
N ASN A 51 7.44 -7.80 11.16
CA ASN A 51 6.40 -6.83 11.55
C ASN A 51 5.01 -7.33 11.11
N THR A 52 4.85 -7.76 9.85
CA THR A 52 3.58 -8.30 9.31
C THR A 52 3.08 -9.45 10.18
N LEU A 53 3.94 -10.43 10.48
CA LEU A 53 3.59 -11.61 11.28
C LEU A 53 3.20 -11.22 12.71
N GLY A 54 3.91 -10.28 13.33
CA GLY A 54 3.59 -9.78 14.67
C GLY A 54 2.22 -9.10 14.72
N LEU A 55 1.88 -8.30 13.70
CA LEU A 55 0.56 -7.67 13.58
C LEU A 55 -0.55 -8.70 13.33
N LEU A 56 -0.31 -9.68 12.44
CA LEU A 56 -1.23 -10.80 12.22
C LEU A 56 -1.49 -11.59 13.51
N ALA A 57 -0.47 -11.75 14.36
CA ALA A 57 -0.62 -12.41 15.66
C ALA A 57 -1.46 -11.60 16.64
N LEU A 58 -1.28 -10.27 16.71
CA LEU A 58 -2.15 -9.39 17.50
C LEU A 58 -3.61 -9.47 17.03
N ALA A 59 -3.83 -9.64 15.73
CA ALA A 59 -5.16 -9.80 15.13
C ALA A 59 -5.76 -11.21 15.32
N GLY A 60 -5.01 -12.18 15.83
CA GLY A 60 -5.43 -13.59 15.89
C GLY A 60 -5.54 -14.27 14.51
N ARG A 61 -4.83 -13.76 13.49
CA ARG A 61 -4.90 -14.19 12.08
C ARG A 61 -3.60 -14.83 11.59
N THR A 62 -2.97 -15.66 12.41
CA THR A 62 -1.69 -16.33 12.12
C THR A 62 -1.73 -17.38 11.00
N GLY A 63 -2.91 -17.69 10.45
CA GLY A 63 -3.05 -18.61 9.32
C GLY A 63 -2.77 -18.00 7.95
N VAL A 64 -2.60 -16.68 7.85
CA VAL A 64 -2.30 -15.99 6.58
C VAL A 64 -0.82 -16.23 6.22
N PRO A 65 -0.50 -16.79 5.04
CA PRO A 65 0.89 -16.99 4.62
C PRO A 65 1.58 -15.65 4.34
N VAL A 66 2.79 -15.49 4.88
CA VAL A 66 3.66 -14.32 4.62
C VAL A 66 4.95 -14.81 3.95
N ALA A 67 5.19 -14.40 2.70
CA ALA A 67 6.41 -14.71 1.96
C ALA A 67 7.39 -13.54 1.99
N VAL A 68 8.66 -13.80 2.30
CA VAL A 68 9.70 -12.77 2.22
C VAL A 68 10.13 -12.61 0.77
N GLY A 69 10.00 -11.41 0.24
CA GLY A 69 10.37 -11.09 -1.13
C GLY A 69 11.70 -10.39 -1.30
N ALA A 70 11.75 -9.54 -2.31
CA ALA A 70 12.98 -8.95 -2.80
C ALA A 70 13.65 -8.07 -1.75
N HIS A 71 14.92 -8.36 -1.46
CA HIS A 71 15.75 -7.48 -0.66
C HIS A 71 16.25 -6.29 -1.47
N ASP A 72 16.75 -6.53 -2.68
CA ASP A 72 17.27 -5.52 -3.60
C ASP A 72 16.22 -5.15 -4.65
N PHE A 73 16.35 -3.95 -5.23
CA PHE A 73 15.53 -3.46 -6.33
C PHE A 73 16.03 -4.00 -7.68
N LEU A 74 15.26 -3.84 -8.75
CA LEU A 74 15.59 -4.42 -10.06
C LEU A 74 16.93 -3.92 -10.62
N GLU A 75 17.26 -2.65 -10.41
CA GLU A 75 18.45 -2.00 -10.97
C GLU A 75 19.48 -1.59 -9.89
N GLU A 76 19.09 -1.60 -8.62
CA GLU A 76 19.86 -1.03 -7.51
C GLU A 76 19.81 -1.92 -6.28
N PRO A 77 20.93 -2.04 -5.52
CA PRO A 77 20.89 -2.69 -4.23
C PRO A 77 20.08 -1.86 -3.22
N TYR A 78 19.46 -2.52 -2.25
CA TYR A 78 18.82 -1.82 -1.15
C TYR A 78 19.86 -1.12 -0.28
N ALA A 79 19.72 0.20 -0.14
CA ALA A 79 20.69 1.06 0.54
C ALA A 79 20.28 1.45 1.97
N GLY A 80 19.19 0.86 2.49
CA GLY A 80 18.63 1.16 3.81
C GLY A 80 17.26 1.82 3.72
N GLY A 81 16.50 1.69 4.81
CA GLY A 81 15.10 2.12 4.84
C GLY A 81 14.91 3.54 5.34
N ALA A 82 13.73 3.80 5.88
CA ALA A 82 13.32 5.11 6.39
C ALA A 82 13.13 5.10 7.91
N PRO A 83 14.16 4.78 8.73
CA PRO A 83 14.00 4.74 10.19
C PRO A 83 13.70 6.11 10.80
N HIS A 84 13.99 7.21 10.09
CA HIS A 84 13.60 8.56 10.49
C HIS A 84 12.10 8.84 10.35
N VAL A 85 11.36 7.99 9.63
CA VAL A 85 9.90 8.04 9.45
C VAL A 85 9.22 6.91 10.24
N HIS A 86 9.78 5.71 10.16
CA HIS A 86 9.15 4.49 10.68
C HIS A 86 9.83 3.92 11.93
N GLY A 87 10.88 4.56 12.46
CA GLY A 87 11.68 4.03 13.56
C GLY A 87 12.59 2.87 13.14
N ASP A 88 13.54 2.53 14.00
CA ASP A 88 14.60 1.54 13.68
C ASP A 88 14.05 0.13 13.38
N ASN A 89 12.91 -0.24 13.96
CA ASN A 89 12.25 -1.52 13.70
C ASN A 89 11.16 -1.44 12.61
N GLY A 90 10.98 -0.28 11.97
CA GLY A 90 9.93 -0.04 10.96
C GLY A 90 8.53 0.20 11.54
N ILE A 91 8.33 0.17 12.86
CA ILE A 91 6.99 0.29 13.45
C ILE A 91 6.95 1.22 14.68
N GLY A 92 7.73 2.30 14.62
CA GLY A 92 7.78 3.36 15.63
C GLY A 92 8.38 2.93 16.96
N GLY A 93 9.13 1.82 17.00
CA GLY A 93 9.70 1.26 18.23
C GLY A 93 8.76 0.39 19.05
N VAL A 94 7.53 0.14 18.56
CA VAL A 94 6.57 -0.74 19.24
C VAL A 94 7.08 -2.19 19.22
N ARG A 95 6.88 -2.90 20.34
CA ARG A 95 7.25 -4.31 20.46
C ARG A 95 6.06 -5.19 20.12
N LEU A 96 6.17 -5.91 19.01
CA LEU A 96 5.17 -6.88 18.58
C LEU A 96 5.43 -8.26 19.19
N PRO A 97 4.39 -9.11 19.35
CA PRO A 97 4.56 -10.51 19.72
C PRO A 97 5.24 -11.30 18.61
N ASP A 98 5.77 -12.47 18.94
CA ASP A 98 6.25 -13.42 17.94
C ASP A 98 5.06 -13.97 17.12
N GLY A 99 5.05 -13.67 15.82
CA GLY A 99 4.03 -14.11 14.88
C GLY A 99 4.36 -15.41 14.15
N GLY A 100 5.47 -16.07 14.50
CA GLY A 100 5.94 -17.28 13.83
C GLY A 100 6.94 -16.98 12.72
N SER A 101 7.01 -17.88 11.74
CA SER A 101 7.97 -17.79 10.65
C SER A 101 7.27 -17.57 9.31
N PRO A 102 7.87 -16.79 8.40
CA PRO A 102 7.37 -16.67 7.04
C PRO A 102 7.38 -18.04 6.35
N VAL A 103 6.52 -18.21 5.34
CA VAL A 103 6.51 -19.41 4.52
C VAL A 103 7.77 -19.48 3.65
N ASP A 104 8.28 -20.69 3.43
CA ASP A 104 9.37 -20.95 2.49
C ASP A 104 8.80 -21.11 1.07
N GLU A 105 8.21 -20.03 0.56
CA GLU A 105 7.61 -19.94 -0.77
C GLU A 105 8.04 -18.61 -1.40
N ASP A 106 8.38 -18.65 -2.69
CA ASP A 106 8.70 -17.45 -3.47
C ASP A 106 7.43 -16.57 -3.63
N PRO A 107 7.49 -15.25 -3.39
CA PRO A 107 6.31 -14.38 -3.46
C PRO A 107 5.54 -14.45 -4.77
N ALA A 108 6.25 -14.57 -5.91
CA ALA A 108 5.59 -14.66 -7.20
C ALA A 108 4.85 -15.99 -7.37
N ASP A 109 5.40 -17.09 -6.84
CA ASP A 109 4.73 -18.39 -6.82
C ASP A 109 3.53 -18.40 -5.87
N LEU A 110 3.65 -17.79 -4.68
CA LEU A 110 2.54 -17.61 -3.74
C LEU A 110 1.40 -16.81 -4.38
N LEU A 111 1.71 -15.66 -5.00
CA LEU A 111 0.73 -14.82 -5.69
C LEU A 111 0.05 -15.58 -6.83
N LEU A 112 0.81 -16.28 -7.68
CA LEU A 112 0.24 -17.08 -8.77
C LEU A 112 -0.69 -18.19 -8.25
N ARG A 113 -0.26 -18.90 -7.19
CA ARG A 113 -1.05 -19.97 -6.61
C ARG A 113 -2.38 -19.44 -6.09
N LEU A 114 -2.36 -18.36 -5.30
CA LEU A 114 -3.57 -17.72 -4.77
C LEU A 114 -4.43 -17.12 -5.89
N ALA A 115 -3.81 -16.55 -6.94
CA ALA A 115 -4.54 -16.04 -8.10
C ALA A 115 -5.29 -17.15 -8.86
N ARG A 116 -4.76 -18.39 -8.88
CA ARG A 116 -5.47 -19.56 -9.46
C ARG A 116 -6.54 -20.11 -8.53
N GLU A 117 -6.32 -20.09 -7.22
CA GLU A 117 -7.32 -20.51 -6.23
C GLU A 117 -8.54 -19.57 -6.23
N HIS A 118 -8.34 -18.30 -6.59
CA HIS A 118 -9.36 -17.23 -6.63
C HIS A 118 -9.43 -16.56 -8.01
N GLU A 119 -9.38 -17.35 -9.08
CA GLU A 119 -9.29 -16.86 -10.47
C GLU A 119 -10.37 -15.85 -10.81
N GLY A 120 -9.95 -14.65 -11.24
CA GLY A 120 -10.82 -13.53 -11.59
C GLY A 120 -11.42 -12.76 -10.40
N GLU A 121 -11.18 -13.22 -9.16
CA GLU A 121 -11.69 -12.62 -7.93
C GLU A 121 -10.58 -11.97 -7.07
N LEU A 122 -9.35 -12.50 -7.09
CA LEU A 122 -8.25 -11.98 -6.29
C LEU A 122 -7.88 -10.54 -6.66
N ARG A 123 -7.87 -9.66 -5.66
CA ARG A 123 -7.37 -8.29 -5.81
C ARG A 123 -5.98 -8.16 -5.20
N LEU A 124 -5.04 -7.63 -5.99
CA LEU A 124 -3.70 -7.32 -5.53
C LEU A 124 -3.67 -5.88 -4.99
N ILE A 125 -3.12 -5.70 -3.79
CA ILE A 125 -2.89 -4.40 -3.16
C ILE A 125 -1.38 -4.30 -2.91
N ALA A 126 -0.69 -3.40 -3.60
CA ALA A 126 0.74 -3.17 -3.41
C ALA A 126 0.96 -1.80 -2.80
N VAL A 127 1.58 -1.76 -1.62
CA VAL A 127 1.78 -0.54 -0.83
C VAL A 127 3.24 -0.26 -0.50
N GLY A 128 4.15 -1.08 -1.01
CA GLY A 128 5.60 -0.82 -1.01
C GLY A 128 6.18 -0.69 -2.43
N PRO A 129 7.52 -0.69 -2.56
CA PRO A 129 8.20 -0.73 -3.86
C PRO A 129 7.78 -1.94 -4.71
N LEU A 130 7.53 -1.73 -6.00
CA LEU A 130 6.84 -2.69 -6.87
C LEU A 130 7.72 -3.86 -7.37
N THR A 131 8.88 -4.07 -6.76
CA THR A 131 9.89 -5.05 -7.18
C THR A 131 9.34 -6.48 -7.18
N ASN A 132 8.64 -6.89 -6.11
CA ASN A 132 8.01 -8.22 -6.05
C ASN A 132 7.01 -8.42 -7.20
N ILE A 133 6.21 -7.39 -7.50
CA ILE A 133 5.17 -7.45 -8.52
C ILE A 133 5.77 -7.50 -9.93
N ALA A 134 6.80 -6.71 -10.21
CA ALA A 134 7.53 -6.78 -11.48
C ALA A 134 8.23 -8.14 -11.67
N LEU A 135 8.85 -8.69 -10.62
CA LEU A 135 9.41 -10.04 -10.65
C LEU A 135 8.33 -11.10 -10.89
N ALA A 136 7.16 -10.95 -10.29
CA ALA A 136 6.03 -11.84 -10.51
C ALA A 136 5.52 -11.78 -11.96
N LEU A 137 5.38 -10.59 -12.54
CA LEU A 137 5.04 -10.41 -13.96
C LEU A 137 6.06 -11.08 -14.90
N ARG A 138 7.35 -10.93 -14.60
CA ARG A 138 8.43 -11.54 -15.40
C ARG A 138 8.41 -13.07 -15.33
N LYS A 139 8.12 -13.61 -14.14
CA LYS A 139 8.09 -15.06 -13.90
C LYS A 139 6.81 -15.70 -14.43
N HIS A 140 5.68 -15.03 -14.25
CA HIS A 140 4.32 -15.51 -14.53
C HIS A 140 3.55 -14.46 -15.37
N PRO A 141 3.85 -14.37 -16.68
CA PRO A 141 3.25 -13.37 -17.56
C PRO A 141 1.72 -13.54 -17.74
N GLU A 142 1.13 -14.64 -17.28
CA GLU A 142 -0.32 -14.85 -17.26
C GLU A 142 -1.05 -14.10 -16.13
N LEU A 143 -0.34 -13.59 -15.11
CA LEU A 143 -0.94 -12.96 -13.92
C LEU A 143 -1.98 -11.87 -14.23
N PRO A 144 -1.79 -10.97 -15.21
CA PRO A 144 -2.80 -9.96 -15.54
C PRO A 144 -4.17 -10.52 -15.94
N GLY A 145 -4.21 -11.75 -16.47
CA GLY A 145 -5.45 -12.43 -16.83
C GLY A 145 -6.13 -13.18 -15.67
N LEU A 146 -5.44 -13.35 -14.53
CA LEU A 146 -5.93 -14.09 -13.37
C LEU A 146 -6.44 -13.18 -12.24
N LEU A 147 -5.88 -11.98 -12.12
CA LEU A 147 -6.27 -11.02 -11.07
C LEU A 147 -7.52 -10.24 -11.47
N ASN A 148 -8.36 -9.92 -10.48
CA ASN A 148 -9.52 -9.05 -10.67
C ASN A 148 -9.11 -7.60 -10.90
N SER A 149 -8.17 -7.11 -10.08
CA SER A 149 -7.65 -5.75 -10.16
C SER A 149 -6.33 -5.64 -9.39
N VAL A 150 -5.57 -4.59 -9.71
CA VAL A 150 -4.36 -4.19 -9.00
C VAL A 150 -4.54 -2.78 -8.47
N THR A 151 -4.32 -2.57 -7.19
CA THR A 151 -4.27 -1.24 -6.56
C THR A 151 -2.87 -1.00 -6.01
N VAL A 152 -2.28 0.14 -6.38
CA VAL A 152 -0.94 0.53 -5.95
C VAL A 152 -1.04 1.83 -5.18
N MET A 153 -0.50 1.86 -3.95
CA MET A 153 -0.16 3.13 -3.30
C MET A 153 1.17 3.61 -3.87
N GLY A 154 1.15 4.74 -4.56
CA GLY A 154 2.37 5.33 -5.09
C GLY A 154 2.15 6.36 -6.18
N GLY A 155 3.19 7.16 -6.40
CA GLY A 155 3.22 8.21 -7.40
C GLY A 155 2.80 9.59 -6.90
N ALA A 156 3.15 10.59 -7.69
CA ALA A 156 2.79 12.00 -7.55
C ALA A 156 2.78 12.65 -8.94
N ALA A 157 1.73 13.39 -9.29
CA ALA A 157 1.62 14.00 -10.62
C ALA A 157 1.38 15.51 -10.58
N LEU A 158 0.40 15.97 -9.79
CA LEU A 158 0.02 17.39 -9.67
C LEU A 158 0.53 18.02 -8.37
N VAL A 159 1.28 17.26 -7.57
CA VAL A 159 1.84 17.65 -6.28
C VAL A 159 3.34 17.30 -6.24
N PRO A 160 4.11 17.88 -5.31
CA PRO A 160 5.50 17.47 -5.10
C PRO A 160 5.62 16.00 -4.69
N GLY A 161 6.78 15.41 -4.97
CA GLY A 161 7.19 14.14 -4.38
C GLY A 161 7.49 14.26 -2.88
N ASN A 162 7.62 13.12 -2.20
CA ASN A 162 8.00 13.03 -0.78
C ASN A 162 9.43 12.54 -0.55
N ILE A 163 10.10 11.99 -1.57
CA ILE A 163 11.51 11.59 -1.51
C ILE A 163 12.41 12.41 -2.43
N SER A 164 11.86 12.86 -3.56
CA SER A 164 12.47 13.83 -4.46
C SER A 164 11.49 14.98 -4.73
N ALA A 165 11.90 15.99 -5.49
CA ALA A 165 10.97 17.05 -5.90
C ALA A 165 9.76 16.55 -6.69
N VAL A 166 9.89 15.41 -7.39
CA VAL A 166 8.89 14.89 -8.35
C VAL A 166 8.46 13.45 -8.10
N SER A 167 9.12 12.75 -7.17
CA SER A 167 8.96 11.31 -7.00
C SER A 167 8.43 10.97 -5.62
N GLU A 168 7.49 10.05 -5.61
CA GLU A 168 6.98 9.40 -4.41
C GLU A 168 7.89 8.21 -4.05
N ALA A 169 8.02 7.91 -2.76
CA ALA A 169 8.95 6.93 -2.19
C ALA A 169 8.85 5.54 -2.83
N ASN A 170 7.68 4.92 -2.91
CA ASN A 170 7.51 3.56 -3.45
C ASN A 170 7.95 3.49 -4.93
N ILE A 171 7.56 4.49 -5.73
CA ILE A 171 7.97 4.56 -7.14
C ILE A 171 9.46 4.89 -7.28
N TRP A 172 10.02 5.73 -6.39
CA TRP A 172 11.43 6.11 -6.42
C TRP A 172 12.39 4.97 -6.08
N HIS A 173 12.01 4.09 -5.15
CA HIS A 173 12.84 2.96 -4.73
C HIS A 173 13.08 1.98 -5.89
N ASP A 174 12.06 1.73 -6.73
CA ASP A 174 12.23 0.90 -7.92
C ASP A 174 11.44 1.44 -9.13
N PRO A 175 11.96 2.49 -9.81
CA PRO A 175 11.27 3.11 -10.94
C PRO A 175 11.12 2.17 -12.14
N ALA A 176 12.06 1.24 -12.31
CA ALA A 176 12.02 0.24 -13.37
C ALA A 176 10.90 -0.78 -13.11
N ALA A 177 10.76 -1.26 -11.88
CA ALA A 177 9.64 -2.14 -11.51
C ALA A 177 8.30 -1.42 -11.69
N ALA A 178 8.22 -0.17 -11.21
CA ALA A 178 7.02 0.63 -11.35
C ALA A 178 6.62 0.84 -12.83
N ALA A 179 7.59 1.11 -13.71
CA ALA A 179 7.34 1.23 -15.15
C ALA A 179 6.77 -0.08 -15.75
N GLU A 180 7.28 -1.24 -15.34
CA GLU A 180 6.77 -2.55 -15.80
C GLU A 180 5.34 -2.82 -15.30
N VAL A 181 5.09 -2.57 -14.01
CA VAL A 181 3.77 -2.78 -13.38
C VAL A 181 2.70 -1.85 -13.97
N VAL A 182 3.05 -0.59 -14.20
CA VAL A 182 2.13 0.40 -14.79
C VAL A 182 1.81 0.08 -16.26
N ALA A 183 2.75 -0.51 -16.99
CA ALA A 183 2.58 -0.88 -18.40
C ALA A 183 1.88 -2.23 -18.62
N ALA A 184 1.67 -3.02 -17.57
CA ALA A 184 1.06 -4.36 -17.68
C ALA A 184 -0.44 -4.30 -18.01
N ASP A 185 -0.95 -5.36 -18.66
CA ASP A 185 -2.32 -5.42 -19.19
C ASP A 185 -3.36 -5.88 -18.14
N TRP A 186 -3.47 -5.15 -17.04
CA TRP A 186 -4.46 -5.35 -15.97
C TRP A 186 -5.24 -4.06 -15.65
N ASP A 187 -6.32 -4.20 -14.89
CA ASP A 187 -7.06 -3.06 -14.36
C ASP A 187 -6.32 -2.50 -13.14
N LEU A 188 -5.64 -1.36 -13.35
CA LEU A 188 -4.76 -0.72 -12.38
C LEU A 188 -5.42 0.50 -11.77
N THR A 189 -5.32 0.66 -10.44
CA THR A 189 -5.63 1.90 -9.73
C THR A 189 -4.40 2.39 -9.00
N LEU A 190 -3.91 3.58 -9.38
CA LEU A 190 -2.85 4.29 -8.67
C LEU A 190 -3.48 5.21 -7.61
N VAL A 191 -2.99 5.13 -6.37
CA VAL A 191 -3.38 5.94 -5.22
C VAL A 191 -2.20 6.82 -4.83
N PRO A 192 -2.04 7.98 -5.50
CA PRO A 192 -0.86 8.84 -5.39
C PRO A 192 -0.94 9.84 -4.23
N LEU A 193 0.17 10.56 -4.00
CA LEU A 193 0.26 11.69 -3.07
C LEU A 193 -0.78 12.79 -3.38
N ASP A 194 -1.23 12.91 -4.64
CA ASP A 194 -2.28 13.84 -5.05
C ASP A 194 -3.56 13.70 -4.22
N VAL A 195 -3.88 12.49 -3.75
CA VAL A 195 -5.03 12.22 -2.89
C VAL A 195 -4.60 11.96 -1.44
N THR A 196 -3.57 11.16 -1.19
CA THR A 196 -3.25 10.70 0.19
C THR A 196 -2.83 11.85 1.10
N MET A 197 -2.08 12.83 0.58
CA MET A 197 -1.60 13.99 1.35
C MET A 197 -2.71 14.96 1.76
N LYS A 198 -3.95 14.80 1.24
CA LYS A 198 -5.12 15.61 1.61
C LYS A 198 -5.92 15.00 2.75
N HIS A 199 -5.66 13.75 3.12
CA HIS A 199 -6.43 13.03 4.13
C HIS A 199 -5.53 12.70 5.32
N LEU A 200 -5.76 13.45 6.41
CA LEU A 200 -4.90 13.41 7.59
C LEU A 200 -5.58 12.71 8.77
N MET A 201 -4.81 11.90 9.49
CA MET A 201 -5.14 11.38 10.81
C MET A 201 -4.62 12.35 11.88
N SER A 202 -5.38 12.53 12.97
CA SER A 202 -5.08 13.47 14.05
C SER A 202 -4.83 12.75 15.37
N GLN A 203 -4.41 13.50 16.39
CA GLN A 203 -4.28 12.98 17.75
C GLN A 203 -5.59 12.45 18.33
N GLU A 204 -6.74 12.98 17.91
CA GLU A 204 -8.06 12.48 18.34
C GLU A 204 -8.32 11.08 17.77
N HIS A 205 -7.99 10.85 16.50
CA HIS A 205 -8.08 9.53 15.87
C HIS A 205 -7.13 8.52 16.52
N ARG A 206 -5.89 8.93 16.82
CA ARG A 206 -4.92 8.09 17.53
C ARG A 206 -5.42 7.71 18.93
N ALA A 207 -6.04 8.63 19.67
CA ALA A 207 -6.59 8.35 20.98
C ALA A 207 -7.70 7.28 20.93
N ILE A 208 -8.52 7.26 19.88
CA ILE A 208 -9.55 6.24 19.70
C ILE A 208 -8.91 4.85 19.51
N LEU A 209 -7.81 4.74 18.76
CA LEU A 209 -7.10 3.47 18.59
C LEU A 209 -6.53 2.95 19.93
N LEU A 210 -5.97 3.84 20.74
CA LEU A 210 -5.40 3.51 22.05
C LEU A 210 -6.45 3.11 23.09
N ASP A 211 -7.67 3.65 23.02
CA ASP A 211 -8.76 3.35 23.95
C ASP A 211 -9.66 2.19 23.45
N SER A 212 -9.32 1.56 22.32
CA SER A 212 -10.17 0.56 21.67
C SER A 212 -10.29 -0.77 22.43
N GLY A 213 -9.31 -1.14 23.24
CA GLY A 213 -9.22 -2.47 23.87
C GLY A 213 -8.77 -3.57 22.90
N ASP A 214 -8.46 -3.22 21.64
CA ASP A 214 -7.98 -4.14 20.61
C ASP A 214 -6.44 -4.11 20.54
N PRO A 215 -5.75 -5.25 20.78
CA PRO A 215 -4.30 -5.26 20.81
C PRO A 215 -3.62 -4.79 19.51
N LEU A 216 -4.25 -5.03 18.35
CA LEU A 216 -3.71 -4.58 17.07
C LEU A 216 -3.87 -3.06 16.91
N ALA A 217 -5.07 -2.53 17.17
CA ALA A 217 -5.33 -1.10 17.08
C ALA A 217 -4.50 -0.30 18.10
N GLU A 218 -4.37 -0.79 19.34
CA GLU A 218 -3.54 -0.18 20.38
C GLU A 218 -2.07 -0.10 19.95
N ALA A 219 -1.49 -1.19 19.43
CA ALA A 219 -0.11 -1.21 18.95
C ALA A 219 0.13 -0.21 17.81
N ILE A 220 -0.83 -0.07 16.89
CA ILE A 220 -0.76 0.93 15.82
C ILE A 220 -0.90 2.34 16.38
N GLY A 221 -1.80 2.55 17.34
CA GLY A 221 -1.93 3.80 18.09
C GLY A 221 -0.60 4.20 18.74
N GLU A 222 0.13 3.25 19.34
CA GLU A 222 1.46 3.49 19.89
C GLU A 222 2.46 3.92 18.80
N ALA A 223 2.52 3.18 17.67
CA ALA A 223 3.44 3.46 16.57
C ALA A 223 3.23 4.84 15.94
N LEU A 224 1.97 5.29 15.83
CA LEU A 224 1.61 6.58 15.27
C LEU A 224 2.22 7.78 16.01
N ASP A 225 2.61 7.63 17.28
CA ASP A 225 3.28 8.72 18.02
C ASP A 225 4.56 9.17 17.31
N TYR A 226 5.34 8.20 16.83
CA TYR A 226 6.58 8.43 16.09
C TYR A 226 6.31 9.04 14.71
N TYR A 227 5.31 8.50 14.00
CA TYR A 227 4.95 8.95 12.65
C TYR A 227 4.44 10.39 12.65
N PHE A 228 3.68 10.79 13.68
CA PHE A 228 3.20 12.16 13.81
C PHE A 228 4.34 13.16 14.01
N ASP A 229 5.41 12.79 14.72
CA ASP A 229 6.56 13.66 14.94
C ASP A 229 7.30 13.97 13.63
N PHE A 230 7.39 13.01 12.72
CA PHE A 230 7.94 13.22 11.37
C PHE A 230 7.11 14.25 10.57
N TYR A 231 5.78 14.17 10.66
CA TYR A 231 4.88 15.01 9.88
C TYR A 231 4.66 16.42 10.42
N VAL A 232 5.10 16.74 11.64
CA VAL A 232 5.00 18.10 12.20
C VAL A 232 5.64 19.14 11.27
N GLY A 233 6.78 18.83 10.66
CA GLY A 233 7.46 19.73 9.73
C GLY A 233 6.67 20.00 8.43
N HIS A 234 5.77 19.09 8.06
CA HIS A 234 4.99 19.16 6.83
C HIS A 234 3.65 19.88 7.03
N PHE A 235 2.95 19.57 8.12
CA PHE A 235 1.59 20.07 8.36
C PHE A 235 1.51 21.14 9.47
N GLY A 236 2.59 21.37 10.22
CA GLY A 236 2.63 22.37 11.30
C GLY A 236 1.96 21.92 12.61
N GLU A 237 1.41 20.71 12.64
CA GLU A 237 0.79 20.10 13.81
C GLU A 237 1.00 18.58 13.81
N ARG A 238 0.70 17.91 14.93
CA ARG A 238 0.84 16.45 15.06
C ARG A 238 -0.32 15.73 14.39
N THR A 239 -0.19 15.57 13.07
CA THR A 239 -1.08 14.80 12.19
C THR A 239 -0.23 13.99 11.22
N ALA A 240 -0.80 13.02 10.51
CA ALA A 240 -0.10 12.29 9.46
C ALA A 240 -1.02 11.94 8.30
N ALA A 241 -0.46 11.87 7.08
CA ALA A 241 -1.18 11.39 5.92
C ALA A 241 -1.42 9.88 5.99
N MET A 242 -2.53 9.43 5.42
CA MET A 242 -2.92 8.01 5.42
C MET A 242 -2.76 7.45 4.00
N HIS A 243 -1.56 6.97 3.70
CA HIS A 243 -1.17 6.47 2.38
C HIS A 243 -1.81 5.12 2.07
N ASP A 244 -1.23 4.07 2.65
CA ASP A 244 -1.53 2.67 2.37
C ASP A 244 -2.95 2.23 2.75
N PRO A 245 -3.51 2.60 3.92
CA PRO A 245 -4.88 2.23 4.24
C PRO A 245 -5.89 2.79 3.24
N MET A 246 -5.58 3.92 2.59
CA MET A 246 -6.45 4.47 1.54
C MET A 246 -6.45 3.56 0.31
N ALA A 247 -5.29 3.04 -0.09
CA ALA A 247 -5.20 2.06 -1.17
C ALA A 247 -6.00 0.79 -0.83
N ALA A 248 -5.89 0.30 0.41
CA ALA A 248 -6.68 -0.84 0.87
C ALA A 248 -8.20 -0.58 0.80
N ALA A 249 -8.66 0.58 1.27
CA ALA A 249 -10.08 0.94 1.21
C ALA A 249 -10.62 1.11 -0.21
N ILE A 250 -9.83 1.72 -1.10
CA ILE A 250 -10.16 1.88 -2.51
C ILE A 250 -10.23 0.50 -3.19
N ALA A 251 -9.26 -0.37 -2.94
CA ALA A 251 -9.21 -1.72 -3.50
C ALA A 251 -10.41 -2.58 -3.11
N LEU A 252 -11.06 -2.31 -1.98
CA LEU A 252 -12.28 -3.00 -1.52
C LEU A 252 -13.58 -2.34 -1.99
N ASP A 253 -13.51 -1.27 -2.76
CA ASP A 253 -14.64 -0.38 -3.08
C ASP A 253 -15.38 0.06 -1.81
N ALA A 254 -14.63 0.36 -0.75
CA ALA A 254 -15.15 0.67 0.58
C ALA A 254 -15.20 2.17 0.90
N ILE A 255 -14.68 3.02 0.01
CA ILE A 255 -14.69 4.49 0.13
C ILE A 255 -15.04 5.12 -1.23
N GLY A 256 -15.84 6.19 -1.22
CA GLY A 256 -16.26 6.90 -2.43
C GLY A 256 -15.12 7.69 -3.08
N ILE A 257 -15.04 7.65 -4.41
CA ILE A 257 -14.02 8.35 -5.21
C ILE A 257 -14.71 9.45 -6.03
N ALA A 258 -14.42 10.70 -5.68
CA ALA A 258 -14.92 11.87 -6.38
C ALA A 258 -14.24 12.07 -7.75
N SER A 259 -12.96 11.70 -7.88
CA SER A 259 -12.20 11.85 -9.11
C SER A 259 -11.09 10.82 -9.24
N ALA A 260 -11.16 10.02 -10.31
CA ALA A 260 -10.10 9.10 -10.72
C ALA A 260 -10.14 8.89 -12.24
N PRO A 261 -9.60 9.83 -13.05
CA PRO A 261 -9.57 9.68 -14.50
C PRO A 261 -8.86 8.39 -14.91
N THR A 262 -9.39 7.72 -15.93
CA THR A 262 -8.73 6.59 -16.59
C THR A 262 -7.87 7.11 -17.73
N VAL A 263 -6.55 7.02 -17.62
CA VAL A 263 -5.58 7.67 -18.53
C VAL A 263 -4.32 6.80 -18.67
N PRO A 264 -3.59 6.88 -19.80
CA PRO A 264 -2.25 6.32 -19.88
C PRO A 264 -1.35 6.96 -18.82
N VAL A 265 -0.49 6.17 -18.21
CA VAL A 265 0.49 6.62 -17.22
C VAL A 265 1.85 6.06 -17.61
N GLU A 266 2.87 6.90 -17.58
CA GLU A 266 4.26 6.49 -17.72
C GLU A 266 5.00 6.74 -16.40
N VAL A 267 6.07 5.97 -16.15
CA VAL A 267 7.01 6.23 -15.05
C VAL A 267 8.36 6.54 -15.68
N ASP A 268 8.97 7.67 -15.31
CA ASP A 268 10.33 7.99 -15.75
C ASP A 268 11.34 7.10 -15.00
N ALA A 269 11.72 5.98 -15.60
CA ALA A 269 12.75 5.08 -15.08
C ALA A 269 14.18 5.49 -15.49
N THR A 270 14.37 6.65 -16.13
CA THR A 270 15.71 7.10 -16.52
C THR A 270 16.53 7.54 -15.30
N TRP A 271 17.83 7.70 -15.49
CA TRP A 271 18.75 8.22 -14.47
C TRP A 271 18.85 9.75 -14.49
N GLY A 272 17.74 10.41 -14.82
CA GLY A 272 17.62 11.85 -14.92
C GLY A 272 16.99 12.50 -13.68
N PRO A 273 16.82 13.84 -13.68
CA PRO A 273 16.16 14.55 -12.59
C PRO A 273 14.68 14.18 -12.41
N GLY A 274 14.07 13.54 -13.42
CA GLY A 274 12.69 13.05 -13.38
C GLY A 274 12.55 11.61 -12.84
N ARG A 275 13.64 10.93 -12.46
CA ARG A 275 13.61 9.52 -12.04
C ARG A 275 12.50 9.24 -11.01
N GLY A 276 11.64 8.28 -11.28
CA GLY A 276 10.51 7.90 -10.41
C GLY A 276 9.29 8.83 -10.51
N GLN A 277 9.27 9.80 -11.42
CA GLN A 277 8.08 10.63 -11.66
C GLN A 277 7.00 9.81 -12.37
N THR A 278 5.78 9.85 -11.85
CA THR A 278 4.57 9.34 -12.51
C THR A 278 3.94 10.41 -13.41
N LEU A 279 3.69 10.05 -14.66
CA LEU A 279 3.29 10.95 -15.74
C LEU A 279 1.94 10.51 -16.33
N PRO A 280 0.81 10.76 -15.66
CA PRO A 280 -0.52 10.51 -16.22
C PRO A 280 -0.85 11.52 -17.34
N ASP A 281 -1.37 11.05 -18.48
CA ASP A 281 -1.83 11.95 -19.56
C ASP A 281 -3.18 12.60 -19.24
N LEU A 282 -3.11 13.69 -18.47
CA LEU A 282 -4.27 14.43 -18.00
C LEU A 282 -4.78 15.48 -19.00
N ARG A 283 -4.30 15.54 -20.24
CA ARG A 283 -4.75 16.55 -21.23
C ARG A 283 -6.25 16.44 -21.55
N GLY A 284 -6.84 15.27 -21.34
CA GLY A 284 -8.26 14.98 -21.55
C GLY A 284 -9.21 15.70 -20.59
N ILE A 285 -8.73 16.14 -19.41
CA ILE A 285 -9.58 16.71 -18.35
C ILE A 285 -10.34 17.98 -18.77
N TYR A 286 -9.78 18.77 -19.70
CA TYR A 286 -10.42 20.02 -20.15
C TYR A 286 -11.56 19.82 -21.13
N ARG A 287 -11.69 18.61 -21.69
CA ARG A 287 -12.68 18.27 -22.73
C ARG A 287 -13.61 17.14 -22.32
N ASP A 288 -13.45 16.62 -21.10
CA ASP A 288 -14.16 15.43 -20.63
C ASP A 288 -13.99 14.24 -21.59
N VAL A 289 -12.75 14.08 -22.11
CA VAL A 289 -12.39 12.99 -23.04
C VAL A 289 -11.39 12.09 -22.36
N HIS A 290 -11.74 10.81 -22.23
CA HIS A 290 -10.84 9.78 -21.75
C HIS A 290 -10.20 9.05 -22.93
N PRO A 291 -8.88 8.85 -22.96
CA PRO A 291 -8.22 8.05 -23.99
C PRO A 291 -8.82 6.64 -24.04
N GLU A 292 -9.26 6.20 -25.22
CA GLU A 292 -9.75 4.84 -25.41
C GLU A 292 -8.63 3.82 -25.12
N GLY A 293 -8.98 2.75 -24.41
CA GLY A 293 -8.08 1.61 -24.16
C GLY A 293 -7.16 1.74 -22.94
N SER A 294 -7.15 2.86 -22.21
CA SER A 294 -6.47 2.88 -20.90
C SER A 294 -7.26 2.07 -19.86
N ARG A 295 -6.52 1.34 -19.03
CA ARG A 295 -7.03 0.56 -17.88
C ARG A 295 -6.52 1.09 -16.54
N THR A 296 -5.79 2.21 -16.55
CA THR A 296 -5.17 2.80 -15.36
C THR A 296 -5.99 3.97 -14.85
N ARG A 297 -6.57 3.82 -13.66
CA ARG A 297 -7.22 4.88 -12.90
C ARG A 297 -6.19 5.60 -12.04
N PHE A 298 -6.15 6.93 -12.11
CA PHE A 298 -5.26 7.75 -11.28
C PHE A 298 -6.09 8.57 -10.29
N VAL A 299 -6.06 8.22 -9.00
CA VAL A 299 -6.98 8.80 -8.00
C VAL A 299 -6.54 10.21 -7.60
N LEU A 300 -7.46 11.18 -7.69
CA LEU A 300 -7.20 12.60 -7.40
C LEU A 300 -8.00 13.15 -6.21
N ALA A 301 -9.14 12.55 -5.90
CA ALA A 301 -10.01 12.98 -4.79
C ALA A 301 -10.98 11.88 -4.35
N LEU A 302 -11.27 11.85 -3.04
CA LEU A 302 -12.34 11.07 -2.44
C LEU A 302 -13.60 11.92 -2.25
N ASP A 303 -14.76 11.25 -2.11
CA ASP A 303 -16.05 11.92 -1.85
C ASP A 303 -16.15 12.46 -0.41
N GLU A 304 -15.40 11.88 0.52
CA GLU A 304 -15.46 12.18 1.95
C GLU A 304 -14.09 12.06 2.64
N PRO A 305 -13.93 12.65 3.84
CA PRO A 305 -12.70 12.49 4.62
C PRO A 305 -12.45 11.02 4.99
N PHE A 306 -11.23 10.53 4.73
CA PHE A 306 -10.89 9.13 4.95
C PHE A 306 -10.69 8.71 6.43
N ALA A 307 -10.18 9.60 7.29
CA ALA A 307 -9.78 9.21 8.65
C ALA A 307 -10.93 8.67 9.52
N PRO A 308 -12.13 9.29 9.53
CA PRO A 308 -13.26 8.73 10.28
C PRO A 308 -13.65 7.33 9.83
N HIS A 309 -13.65 7.07 8.51
CA HIS A 309 -13.92 5.75 7.93
C HIS A 309 -12.86 4.72 8.33
N LEU A 310 -11.58 5.08 8.23
CA LEU A 310 -10.48 4.21 8.62
C LEU A 310 -10.59 3.78 10.09
N ILE A 311 -10.79 4.75 10.98
CA ILE A 311 -10.91 4.48 12.42
C ILE A 311 -12.13 3.61 12.73
N ASP A 312 -13.30 3.94 12.18
CA ASP A 312 -14.51 3.15 12.38
C ASP A 312 -14.32 1.69 11.97
N VAL A 313 -13.73 1.43 10.80
CA VAL A 313 -13.50 0.04 10.35
C VAL A 313 -12.55 -0.70 11.29
N ILE A 314 -11.46 -0.08 11.74
CA ILE A 314 -10.47 -0.71 12.60
C ILE A 314 -11.06 -1.06 13.97
N VAL A 315 -11.81 -0.14 14.60
CA VAL A 315 -12.27 -0.33 15.99
C VAL A 315 -13.64 -0.99 16.12
N SER A 316 -14.53 -0.85 15.14
CA SER A 316 -15.90 -1.41 15.21
C SER A 316 -15.95 -2.93 14.98
N ASN A 317 -14.88 -3.51 14.43
CA ASN A 317 -14.77 -4.94 14.13
C ASN A 317 -13.56 -5.61 14.84
N ALA A 318 -13.09 -4.98 15.90
CA ALA A 318 -12.06 -5.48 16.80
C ALA A 318 -12.49 -6.75 17.56
#